data_AF-A0A956WZ43-F1
#
_entry.id   AF-A0A956WZ43-F1
#
_cell.length_a   1.000
_cell.length_b   1.000
_cell.length_c   1.000
_cell.angle_alpha   90.00
_cell.angle_beta   90.00
_cell.angle_gamma   90.00
#
_symmetry.space_group_name_H-M   'P 1'
#
loop_
_entity.id
_entity.type
_entity.pdbx_description
1 polymer ?
#
loop_
_entity_poly.entity_id
_entity_poly.type
_entity_poly.pdbx_seq_one_letter_code
_entity_poly.pdbx_strand_id
1 'polypeptide(L)'
;MTTSVFPPGPKARFPLDLYVRFRSDRIGFLEEMASFGDVSHLSFNNMHLYLLNHPDMIRDLLVNNHRQFTKSRALHLAEWLLGKGLLTSEGDFHLRQRRLVQPAFHRQRMAGYADVMAAYAARTADRWQDGARVNMAQEMMRLTLAIVGKTLFDADVEDEAPQIGQALTESLHAVNRMLLPGGSTMEKLPLPANRRAEDARQLLNDTIYRIIRERRESGEDRGDLLSMLLQAQDEEGDGSRMTDEQVRDEAMTLFLAGHETT
;
A
#
# COMPACT_ATOMS: atom_id res chain seq x y z
N MET A 1 16.14 40.50 -6.84
CA MET A 1 15.03 39.53 -6.85
C MET A 1 15.40 38.47 -7.87
N THR A 2 15.92 37.32 -7.44
CA THR A 2 16.17 36.18 -8.31
C THR A 2 14.84 35.56 -8.67
N THR A 3 14.38 35.77 -9.91
CA THR A 3 13.25 35.03 -10.48
C THR A 3 13.63 33.55 -10.46
N SER A 4 13.01 32.77 -9.57
CA SER A 4 13.09 31.31 -9.61
C SER A 4 12.57 30.85 -10.96
N VAL A 5 13.48 30.46 -11.86
CA VAL A 5 13.12 29.86 -13.14
C VAL A 5 12.74 28.41 -12.86
N PHE A 6 11.45 28.12 -12.87
CA PHE A 6 10.98 26.73 -12.79
C PHE A 6 11.29 25.99 -14.11
N PRO A 7 11.48 24.67 -14.06
CA PRO A 7 11.57 23.82 -15.25
C PRO A 7 10.36 24.01 -16.19
N PRO A 8 10.47 23.65 -17.48
CA PRO A 8 9.34 23.69 -18.40
C PRO A 8 8.25 22.69 -18.01
N GLY A 9 7.02 22.91 -18.46
CA GLY A 9 5.93 21.98 -18.20
C GLY A 9 4.57 22.45 -18.73
N PRO A 10 3.52 21.65 -18.54
CA PRO A 10 2.21 21.93 -19.09
C PRO A 10 1.62 23.20 -18.47
N LYS A 11 1.12 24.11 -19.33
CA LYS A 11 0.48 25.35 -18.90
C LYS A 11 -1.04 25.15 -18.79
N ALA A 12 -1.62 25.65 -17.69
CA ALA A 12 -3.06 25.66 -17.50
C ALA A 12 -3.72 26.63 -18.49
N ARG A 13 -4.79 26.19 -19.14
CA ARG A 13 -5.61 27.04 -20.03
C ARG A 13 -6.66 27.87 -19.26
N PHE A 14 -7.14 27.32 -18.15
CA PHE A 14 -8.13 27.91 -17.25
C PHE A 14 -7.97 27.31 -15.83
N PRO A 15 -8.58 27.88 -14.78
CA PRO A 15 -8.49 27.32 -13.43
C PRO A 15 -8.91 25.84 -13.40
N LEU A 16 -8.10 24.99 -12.75
CA LEU A 16 -8.27 23.54 -12.66
C LEU A 16 -8.04 22.71 -13.95
N ASP A 17 -7.66 23.33 -15.08
CA ASP A 17 -7.38 22.61 -16.35
C ASP A 17 -6.40 21.43 -16.15
N LEU A 18 -5.23 21.69 -15.55
CA LEU A 18 -4.22 20.66 -15.30
C LEU A 18 -4.73 19.54 -14.38
N TYR A 19 -5.60 19.87 -13.43
CA TYR A 19 -6.17 18.88 -12.52
C TYR A 19 -7.17 17.98 -13.25
N VAL A 20 -8.02 18.56 -14.11
CA VAL A 20 -8.98 17.81 -14.93
C VAL A 20 -8.26 16.93 -15.94
N ARG A 21 -7.23 17.44 -16.62
CA ARG A 21 -6.39 16.67 -17.55
C ARG A 21 -5.71 15.50 -16.86
N PHE A 22 -5.07 15.75 -15.71
CA PHE A 22 -4.47 14.68 -14.91
C PHE A 22 -5.51 13.63 -14.47
N ARG A 23 -6.73 14.03 -14.07
CA ARG A 23 -7.74 13.05 -13.64
C ARG A 23 -8.36 12.24 -14.78
N SER A 24 -8.47 12.82 -15.98
CA SER A 24 -9.12 12.18 -17.14
C SER A 24 -8.18 11.24 -17.88
N ASP A 25 -6.90 11.59 -18.00
CA ASP A 25 -5.87 10.76 -18.62
C ASP A 25 -4.53 10.95 -17.90
N ARG A 26 -4.29 10.15 -16.87
CA ARG A 26 -3.07 10.24 -16.06
C ARG A 26 -1.82 9.88 -16.85
N ILE A 27 -1.89 8.84 -17.67
CA ILE A 27 -0.72 8.33 -18.40
C ILE A 27 -0.36 9.33 -19.49
N GLY A 28 -1.32 9.74 -20.32
CA GLY A 28 -1.08 10.74 -21.37
C GLY A 28 -0.61 12.08 -20.80
N PHE A 29 -1.11 12.48 -19.63
CA PHE A 29 -0.62 13.67 -18.93
C PHE A 29 0.84 13.53 -18.47
N LEU A 30 1.25 12.38 -17.92
CA LEU A 30 2.64 12.12 -17.53
C LEU A 30 3.57 12.01 -18.74
N GLU A 31 3.10 11.44 -19.86
CA GLU A 31 3.84 11.42 -21.13
C GLU A 31 4.04 12.83 -21.69
N GLU A 32 3.00 13.66 -21.64
CA GLU A 32 3.10 15.08 -22.00
C GLU A 32 4.12 15.79 -21.10
N MET A 33 4.05 15.59 -19.78
CA MET A 33 5.06 16.11 -18.86
C MET A 33 6.47 15.62 -19.21
N ALA A 34 6.63 14.36 -19.60
CA ALA A 34 7.94 13.81 -19.98
C ALA A 34 8.51 14.46 -21.25
N SER A 35 7.65 14.91 -22.16
CA SER A 35 8.07 15.56 -23.41
C SER A 35 8.76 16.93 -23.22
N PHE A 36 8.65 17.55 -22.03
CA PHE A 36 9.28 18.84 -21.73
C PHE A 36 10.77 18.74 -21.36
N GLY A 37 11.31 17.53 -21.23
CA GLY A 37 12.75 17.28 -21.01
C GLY A 37 13.05 16.50 -19.73
N ASP A 38 14.32 16.56 -19.30
CA ASP A 38 14.85 15.79 -18.17
C ASP A 38 14.14 16.07 -16.85
N VAL A 39 13.71 17.32 -16.66
CA VAL A 39 12.88 17.75 -15.54
C VAL A 39 11.73 18.57 -16.08
N SER A 40 10.51 18.21 -15.71
CA SER A 40 9.35 19.04 -15.95
C SER A 40 8.63 19.42 -14.67
N HIS A 41 7.94 20.55 -14.70
CA HIS A 41 7.34 21.17 -13.53
C HIS A 41 5.88 21.55 -13.80
N LEU A 42 5.05 21.39 -12.77
CA LEU A 42 3.75 22.03 -12.72
C LEU A 42 3.45 22.49 -11.30
N SER A 43 2.55 23.46 -11.18
CA SER A 43 2.06 23.94 -9.89
C SER A 43 0.54 23.79 -9.77
N PHE A 44 0.12 23.30 -8.61
CA PHE A 44 -1.26 23.34 -8.13
C PHE A 44 -1.32 24.26 -6.91
N ASN A 45 -1.67 25.53 -7.10
CA ASN A 45 -1.58 26.57 -6.07
C ASN A 45 -0.17 26.59 -5.43
N ASN A 46 -0.06 26.28 -4.14
CA ASN A 46 1.20 26.28 -3.38
C ASN A 46 1.95 24.94 -3.44
N MET A 47 1.46 23.97 -4.21
CA MET A 47 2.11 22.67 -4.39
C MET A 47 2.84 22.64 -5.72
N HIS A 48 4.16 22.44 -5.67
CA HIS A 48 5.00 22.28 -6.84
C HIS A 48 5.27 20.79 -7.05
N LEU A 49 5.00 20.29 -8.25
CA LEU A 49 5.27 18.92 -8.65
C LEU A 49 6.35 18.94 -9.73
N TYR A 50 7.32 18.05 -9.58
CA TYR A 50 8.43 17.86 -10.51
C TYR A 50 8.41 16.41 -10.99
N LEU A 51 8.48 16.22 -12.30
CA LEU A 51 8.71 14.91 -12.92
C LEU A 51 10.18 14.84 -13.34
N LEU A 52 10.89 13.82 -12.86
CA LEU A 52 12.28 13.55 -13.23
C LEU A 52 12.31 12.39 -14.22
N ASN A 53 12.82 12.63 -15.43
CA ASN A 53 12.91 11.63 -16.50
C ASN A 53 14.35 11.13 -16.70
N HIS A 54 15.35 11.92 -16.33
CA HIS A 54 16.75 11.55 -16.54
C HIS A 54 17.21 10.48 -15.52
N PRO A 55 17.81 9.36 -15.96
CA PRO A 55 18.17 8.24 -15.09
C PRO A 55 19.12 8.63 -13.95
N ASP A 56 20.07 9.53 -14.21
CA ASP A 56 21.00 10.01 -13.17
C ASP A 56 20.27 10.78 -12.06
N MET A 57 19.26 11.57 -12.40
CA MET A 57 18.46 12.31 -11.40
C MET A 57 17.55 11.38 -10.60
N ILE A 58 16.99 10.36 -11.27
CA ILE A 58 16.21 9.31 -10.61
C ILE A 58 17.10 8.53 -9.63
N ARG A 59 18.32 8.17 -10.04
CA ARG A 59 19.32 7.53 -9.17
C ARG A 59 19.71 8.44 -8.01
N ASP A 60 19.93 9.72 -8.27
CA ASP A 60 20.26 10.68 -7.23
C ASP A 60 19.13 10.78 -6.19
N LEU A 61 17.87 10.84 -6.62
CA LEU A 61 16.72 10.89 -5.73
C LEU A 61 16.53 9.58 -4.96
N LEU A 62 16.53 8.43 -5.64
CA LEU A 62 16.17 7.14 -5.04
C LEU A 62 17.31 6.45 -4.30
N VAL A 63 18.57 6.78 -4.61
CA VAL A 63 19.75 6.08 -4.07
C VAL A 63 20.72 7.02 -3.37
N ASN A 64 21.24 8.05 -4.05
CA ASN A 64 22.35 8.83 -3.50
C ASN A 64 21.90 9.80 -2.41
N ASN A 65 20.73 10.41 -2.59
CA ASN A 65 20.19 11.47 -1.74
C ASN A 65 18.86 11.09 -1.08
N HIS A 66 18.50 9.81 -1.05
CA HIS A 66 17.18 9.35 -0.57
C HIS A 66 16.83 9.86 0.84
N ARG A 67 17.83 10.08 1.71
CA ARG A 67 17.65 10.61 3.08
C ARG A 67 17.24 12.08 3.13
N GLN A 68 17.38 12.81 2.03
CA GLN A 68 16.97 14.23 1.92
C GLN A 68 15.49 14.37 1.50
N PHE A 69 14.86 13.27 1.11
CA PHE A 69 13.48 13.23 0.66
C PHE A 69 12.64 12.42 1.65
N THR A 70 11.35 12.73 1.69
CA THR A 70 10.35 11.96 2.41
C THR A 70 9.30 11.45 1.44
N LYS A 71 8.60 10.39 1.86
CA LYS A 71 7.45 9.82 1.19
C LYS A 71 6.40 10.89 0.95
N SER A 72 5.63 10.65 -0.11
CA SER A 72 4.61 11.59 -0.55
C SER A 72 3.53 11.79 0.51
N ARG A 73 2.84 12.93 0.44
CA ARG A 73 1.64 13.21 1.25
C ARG A 73 0.59 12.08 1.17
N ALA A 74 0.50 11.37 0.03
CA ALA A 74 -0.42 10.24 -0.11
C ALA A 74 -0.09 9.10 0.87
N LEU A 75 1.20 8.80 1.06
CA LEU A 75 1.63 7.77 1.99
C LEU A 75 1.45 8.19 3.45
N HIS A 76 1.67 9.47 3.78
CA HIS A 76 1.32 9.98 5.13
C HIS A 76 -0.18 9.90 5.41
N LEU A 77 -1.04 10.18 4.41
CA LEU A 77 -2.49 10.02 4.57
C LEU A 77 -2.91 8.55 4.67
N ALA A 78 -2.16 7.64 4.03
CA ALA A 78 -2.40 6.21 4.15
C ALA A 78 -2.16 5.67 5.57
N GLU A 79 -1.44 6.39 6.44
CA GLU A 79 -1.31 6.04 7.87
C GLU A 79 -2.66 5.90 8.57
N TRP A 80 -3.69 6.63 8.13
CA TRP A 80 -5.05 6.48 8.67
C TRP A 80 -5.58 5.04 8.53
N LEU A 81 -5.25 4.38 7.42
CA LEU A 81 -5.62 2.99 7.15
C LEU A 81 -4.56 2.02 7.66
N LEU A 82 -3.31 2.22 7.25
CA LEU A 82 -2.21 1.26 7.39
C LEU A 82 -1.48 1.34 8.73
N GLY A 83 -1.66 2.44 9.48
CA GLY A 83 -0.78 2.77 10.60
C GLY A 83 0.66 3.04 10.14
N LYS A 84 1.62 2.78 11.02
CA LYS A 84 3.05 3.01 10.82
C LYS A 84 3.79 1.71 10.46
N GLY A 85 3.40 1.09 9.34
CA GLY A 85 4.10 -0.07 8.78
C GLY A 85 5.21 0.32 7.80
N LEU A 86 5.80 -0.65 7.10
CA LEU A 86 6.88 -0.44 6.12
C LEU A 86 6.55 0.58 5.03
N LEU A 87 5.29 0.60 4.57
CA LEU A 87 4.87 1.48 3.48
C LEU A 87 4.80 2.95 3.91
N THR A 88 4.48 3.23 5.17
CA THR A 88 4.23 4.59 5.67
C THR A 88 5.35 5.13 6.57
N SER A 89 6.10 4.26 7.23
CA SER A 89 7.22 4.63 8.12
C SER A 89 8.41 5.23 7.38
N GLU A 90 9.23 6.01 8.10
CA GLU A 90 10.43 6.67 7.58
C GLU A 90 11.64 6.54 8.51
N GLY A 91 12.82 6.83 7.97
CA GLY A 91 14.06 6.97 8.73
C GLY A 91 14.42 5.74 9.57
N ASP A 92 14.89 5.98 10.79
CA ASP A 92 15.35 4.91 11.69
C ASP A 92 14.22 3.97 12.10
N PHE A 93 12.99 4.48 12.24
CA PHE A 93 11.84 3.64 12.55
C PHE A 93 11.53 2.67 11.40
N HIS A 94 11.55 3.14 10.15
CA HIS A 94 11.42 2.27 8.98
C HIS A 94 12.56 1.25 8.89
N LEU A 95 13.80 1.64 9.17
CA LEU A 95 14.94 0.71 9.18
C LEU A 95 14.75 -0.40 10.20
N ARG A 96 14.26 -0.08 11.41
CA ARG A 96 13.90 -1.07 12.43
C ARG A 96 12.80 -2.01 11.95
N GLN A 97 11.68 -1.48 11.45
CA GLN A 97 10.59 -2.29 10.92
C GLN A 97 11.05 -3.25 9.82
N ARG A 98 11.87 -2.74 8.88
CA ARG A 98 12.44 -3.54 7.78
C ARG A 98 13.30 -4.69 8.27
N ARG A 99 14.09 -4.50 9.32
CA ARG A 99 14.91 -5.56 9.91
C ARG A 99 14.05 -6.64 10.53
N LEU A 100 13.03 -6.25 11.29
CA LEU A 100 12.10 -7.19 11.96
C LEU A 100 11.30 -8.02 10.96
N VAL A 101 10.89 -7.43 9.84
CA VAL A 101 10.09 -8.09 8.80
C VAL A 101 10.94 -8.96 7.85
N GLN A 102 12.21 -8.61 7.61
CA GLN A 102 13.05 -9.26 6.60
C GLN A 102 13.13 -10.80 6.69
N PRO A 103 13.20 -11.41 7.88
CA PRO A 103 13.28 -12.87 8.01
C PRO A 103 12.13 -13.63 7.35
N ALA A 104 10.94 -13.02 7.30
CA ALA A 104 9.77 -13.61 6.64
C ALA A 104 9.92 -13.72 5.11
N PHE A 105 10.93 -13.06 4.54
CA PHE A 105 11.26 -13.06 3.12
C PHE A 105 12.54 -13.85 2.78
N HIS A 106 13.08 -14.64 3.71
CA HIS A 106 14.20 -15.53 3.41
C HIS A 106 13.83 -16.66 2.44
N ARG A 107 14.82 -17.12 1.67
CA ARG A 107 14.67 -18.11 0.60
C ARG A 107 13.93 -19.39 1.00
N GLN A 108 14.16 -19.91 2.21
CA GLN A 108 13.48 -21.11 2.70
C GLN A 108 11.97 -20.89 2.88
N ARG A 109 11.56 -19.69 3.31
CA ARG A 109 10.15 -19.31 3.46
C ARG A 109 9.48 -19.09 2.11
N MET A 110 10.17 -18.43 1.19
CA MET A 110 9.70 -18.21 -0.18
C MET A 110 9.34 -19.52 -0.89
N ALA A 111 10.09 -20.60 -0.67
CA ALA A 111 9.75 -21.92 -1.23
C ALA A 111 8.39 -22.42 -0.73
N GLY A 112 8.13 -22.33 0.58
CA GLY A 112 6.82 -22.71 1.14
C GLY A 112 5.67 -21.84 0.64
N TYR A 113 5.90 -20.53 0.48
CA TYR A 113 4.86 -19.66 -0.11
C TYR A 113 4.58 -19.99 -1.57
N ALA A 114 5.59 -20.40 -2.35
CA ALA A 114 5.40 -20.81 -3.73
C ALA A 114 4.51 -22.06 -3.84
N ASP A 115 4.67 -23.03 -2.94
CA ASP A 115 3.79 -24.22 -2.89
C ASP A 115 2.34 -23.83 -2.59
N VAL A 116 2.13 -22.90 -1.65
CA VAL A 116 0.80 -22.34 -1.36
C VAL A 116 0.23 -21.63 -2.58
N MET A 117 0.99 -20.74 -3.22
CA MET A 117 0.58 -20.00 -4.42
C MET A 117 0.15 -20.97 -5.54
N ALA A 118 0.94 -22.02 -5.80
CA ALA A 118 0.63 -23.01 -6.81
C ALA A 118 -0.66 -23.79 -6.48
N ALA A 119 -0.84 -24.19 -5.21
CA ALA A 119 -2.04 -24.89 -4.77
C ALA A 119 -3.31 -24.04 -4.89
N TYR A 120 -3.25 -22.75 -4.54
CA TYR A 120 -4.38 -21.84 -4.72
C TYR A 120 -4.65 -21.53 -6.20
N ALA A 121 -3.61 -21.38 -7.02
CA ALA A 121 -3.76 -21.19 -8.47
C ALA A 121 -4.46 -22.41 -9.12
N ALA A 122 -4.06 -23.63 -8.75
CA ALA A 122 -4.70 -24.86 -9.23
C ALA A 122 -6.17 -24.94 -8.81
N ARG A 123 -6.49 -24.66 -7.54
CA ARG A 123 -7.90 -24.64 -7.05
C ARG A 123 -8.76 -23.60 -7.76
N THR A 124 -8.19 -22.43 -8.06
CA THR A 124 -8.90 -21.40 -8.84
C THR A 124 -9.15 -21.89 -10.26
N ALA A 125 -8.17 -22.50 -10.91
CA ALA A 125 -8.34 -23.07 -12.25
C ALA A 125 -9.40 -24.19 -12.30
N ASP A 126 -9.46 -25.06 -11.28
CA ASP A 126 -10.43 -26.15 -11.17
C ASP A 126 -11.89 -25.67 -11.08
N ARG A 127 -12.12 -24.42 -10.66
CA ARG A 127 -13.46 -23.81 -10.64
C ARG A 127 -13.93 -23.34 -12.02
N TRP A 128 -13.01 -23.13 -12.95
CA TRP A 128 -13.33 -22.61 -14.26
C TRP A 128 -13.82 -23.73 -15.18
N GLN A 129 -14.85 -23.44 -15.96
CA GLN A 129 -15.37 -24.37 -16.95
C GLN A 129 -14.85 -24.00 -18.34
N ASP A 130 -14.62 -25.00 -19.18
CA ASP A 130 -14.19 -24.76 -20.56
C ASP A 130 -15.22 -23.88 -21.31
N GLY A 131 -14.72 -22.88 -22.06
CA GLY A 131 -15.54 -21.89 -22.74
C GLY A 131 -16.20 -20.82 -21.85
N ALA A 132 -16.02 -20.85 -20.52
CA ALA A 132 -16.57 -19.84 -19.63
C ALA A 132 -15.88 -18.47 -19.81
N ARG A 133 -16.65 -17.39 -19.62
CA ARG A 133 -16.12 -16.03 -19.52
C ARG A 133 -16.03 -15.65 -18.05
N VAL A 134 -14.83 -15.33 -17.58
CA VAL A 134 -14.57 -14.90 -16.20
C VAL A 134 -14.08 -13.46 -16.16
N ASN A 135 -14.36 -12.77 -15.05
CA ASN A 135 -13.78 -11.47 -14.79
C ASN A 135 -12.38 -11.66 -14.18
N MET A 136 -11.34 -11.55 -15.00
CA MET A 136 -9.96 -11.80 -14.56
C MET A 136 -9.53 -10.91 -13.39
N ALA A 137 -9.98 -9.66 -13.33
CA ALA A 137 -9.66 -8.77 -12.22
C ALA A 137 -10.26 -9.29 -10.90
N GLN A 138 -11.52 -9.74 -10.92
CA GLN A 138 -12.16 -10.33 -9.74
C GLN A 138 -11.54 -11.66 -9.33
N GLU A 139 -11.21 -12.52 -10.31
CA GLU A 139 -10.55 -13.80 -10.03
C GLU A 139 -9.14 -13.61 -9.45
N MET A 140 -8.35 -12.68 -9.99
CA MET A 140 -7.01 -12.38 -9.45
C MET A 140 -7.11 -11.76 -8.05
N MET A 141 -8.01 -10.81 -7.81
CA MET A 141 -8.24 -10.27 -6.47
C MET A 141 -8.60 -11.37 -5.46
N ARG A 142 -9.51 -12.28 -5.82
CA ARG A 142 -9.91 -13.40 -4.95
C ARG A 142 -8.74 -14.35 -4.68
N LEU A 143 -7.97 -14.69 -5.71
CA LEU A 143 -6.80 -15.56 -5.62
C LEU A 143 -5.70 -14.94 -4.74
N THR A 144 -5.34 -13.68 -4.99
CA THR A 144 -4.25 -12.99 -4.27
C THR A 144 -4.60 -12.79 -2.81
N LEU A 145 -5.85 -12.45 -2.50
CA LEU A 145 -6.28 -12.33 -1.11
C LEU A 145 -6.20 -13.65 -0.35
N ALA A 146 -6.63 -14.75 -0.99
CA ALA A 146 -6.58 -16.07 -0.39
C ALA A 146 -5.14 -16.56 -0.17
N ILE A 147 -4.25 -16.29 -1.14
CA ILE A 147 -2.81 -16.55 -1.01
C ILE A 147 -2.20 -15.72 0.12
N VAL A 148 -2.44 -14.42 0.16
CA VAL A 148 -1.90 -13.52 1.20
C VAL A 148 -2.41 -13.95 2.58
N GLY A 149 -3.71 -14.22 2.71
CA GLY A 149 -4.31 -14.74 3.95
C GLY A 149 -3.64 -16.02 4.43
N LYS A 150 -3.44 -16.99 3.53
CA LYS A 150 -2.80 -18.26 3.89
C LYS A 150 -1.31 -18.11 4.19
N THR A 151 -0.55 -17.43 3.33
CA THR A 151 0.91 -17.32 3.47
C THR A 151 1.34 -16.43 4.62
N LEU A 152 0.63 -15.33 4.87
CA LEU A 152 1.02 -14.35 5.88
C LEU A 152 0.47 -14.68 7.26
N PHE A 153 -0.74 -15.26 7.32
CA PHE A 153 -1.49 -15.42 8.57
C PHE A 153 -1.87 -16.86 8.89
N ASP A 154 -1.63 -17.81 7.96
CA ASP A 154 -2.18 -19.17 8.00
C ASP A 154 -3.71 -19.17 8.28
N ALA A 155 -4.39 -18.13 7.79
CA ALA A 155 -5.80 -17.92 7.99
C ALA A 155 -6.57 -18.27 6.71
N ASP A 156 -7.68 -18.99 6.87
CA ASP A 156 -8.62 -19.17 5.77
C ASP A 156 -9.57 -17.96 5.73
N VAL A 157 -9.28 -17.03 4.83
CA VAL A 157 -10.07 -15.81 4.59
C VAL A 157 -10.74 -15.84 3.22
N GLU A 158 -10.78 -16.99 2.56
CA GLU A 158 -11.32 -17.10 1.19
C GLU A 158 -12.80 -16.69 1.14
N ASP A 159 -13.58 -17.06 2.15
CA ASP A 159 -15.00 -16.71 2.26
C ASP A 159 -15.23 -15.23 2.62
N GLU A 160 -14.31 -14.62 3.37
CA GLU A 160 -14.33 -13.19 3.71
C GLU A 160 -13.79 -12.30 2.57
N ALA A 161 -13.21 -12.90 1.54
CA ALA A 161 -12.43 -12.19 0.53
C ALA A 161 -13.18 -11.06 -0.20
N PRO A 162 -14.43 -11.26 -0.65
CA PRO A 162 -15.19 -10.18 -1.29
C PRO A 162 -15.43 -8.99 -0.36
N GLN A 163 -15.70 -9.26 0.92
CA GLN A 163 -15.99 -8.23 1.91
C GLN A 163 -14.73 -7.43 2.26
N ILE A 164 -13.60 -8.12 2.42
CA ILE A 164 -12.30 -7.49 2.69
C ILE A 164 -11.83 -6.67 1.48
N GLY A 165 -11.91 -7.19 0.26
CA GLY A 165 -11.55 -6.45 -0.95
C GLY A 165 -12.40 -5.19 -1.15
N GLN A 166 -13.70 -5.28 -0.86
CA GLN A 166 -14.58 -4.10 -0.87
C GLN A 166 -14.17 -3.07 0.20
N ALA A 167 -13.81 -3.52 1.41
CA ALA A 167 -13.36 -2.61 2.46
C ALA A 167 -12.02 -1.93 2.13
N LEU A 168 -11.08 -2.65 1.49
CA LEU A 168 -9.85 -2.06 0.96
C LEU A 168 -10.16 -0.98 -0.09
N THR A 169 -11.04 -1.29 -1.05
CA THR A 169 -11.46 -0.35 -2.09
C THR A 169 -12.07 0.94 -1.49
N GLU A 170 -12.99 0.81 -0.53
CA GLU A 170 -13.60 1.97 0.14
C GLU A 170 -12.58 2.77 0.95
N SER A 171 -11.62 2.11 1.58
CA SER A 171 -10.54 2.77 2.32
C SER A 171 -9.60 3.54 1.38
N LEU A 172 -9.25 2.97 0.23
CA LEU A 172 -8.45 3.65 -0.80
C LEU A 172 -9.20 4.84 -1.41
N HIS A 173 -10.51 4.73 -1.60
CA HIS A 173 -11.33 5.87 -2.00
C HIS A 173 -11.28 7.00 -0.96
N ALA A 174 -11.28 6.69 0.34
CA ALA A 174 -11.13 7.68 1.40
C ALA A 174 -9.78 8.40 1.35
N VAL A 175 -8.67 7.66 1.22
CA VAL A 175 -7.33 8.26 1.05
C VAL A 175 -7.28 9.17 -0.17
N ASN A 176 -7.87 8.76 -1.29
CA ASN A 176 -7.98 9.58 -2.50
C ASN A 176 -8.81 10.86 -2.30
N ARG A 177 -9.87 10.83 -1.48
CA ARG A 177 -10.65 12.02 -1.11
C ARG A 177 -9.84 12.94 -0.18
N MET A 178 -9.08 12.39 0.76
CA MET A 178 -8.21 13.17 1.66
C MET A 178 -7.10 13.95 0.92
N LEU A 179 -6.67 13.46 -0.24
CA LEU A 179 -5.71 14.14 -1.09
C LEU A 179 -6.27 15.41 -1.74
N LEU A 180 -7.59 15.54 -1.86
CA LEU A 180 -8.23 16.73 -2.42
C LEU A 180 -7.98 17.97 -1.53
N PRO A 181 -8.00 19.18 -2.11
CA PRO A 181 -7.97 20.41 -1.32
C PRO A 181 -9.09 20.42 -0.28
N GLY A 182 -8.75 20.54 1.01
CA GLY A 182 -9.71 20.47 2.12
C GLY A 182 -10.26 19.07 2.43
N GLY A 183 -9.84 18.03 1.70
CA GLY A 183 -10.35 16.66 1.82
C GLY A 183 -10.21 16.07 3.21
N SER A 184 -9.06 16.23 3.86
CA SER A 184 -8.83 15.76 5.24
C SER A 184 -9.77 16.40 6.27
N THR A 185 -10.24 17.63 6.03
CA THR A 185 -11.23 18.29 6.89
C THR A 185 -12.63 17.77 6.59
N MET A 186 -12.96 17.57 5.32
CA MET A 186 -14.25 17.02 4.89
C MET A 186 -14.47 15.58 5.39
N GLU A 187 -13.41 14.77 5.49
CA GLU A 187 -13.48 13.41 6.05
C GLU A 187 -13.92 13.38 7.53
N LYS A 188 -13.77 14.48 8.28
CA LYS A 188 -14.24 14.57 9.68
C LYS A 188 -15.75 14.77 9.80
N LEU A 189 -16.43 15.10 8.70
CA LEU A 189 -17.87 15.32 8.71
C LEU A 189 -18.62 13.98 8.73
N PRO A 190 -19.83 13.90 9.31
CA PRO A 190 -20.61 12.67 9.38
C PRO A 190 -21.31 12.33 8.06
N LEU A 191 -20.59 12.41 6.93
CA LEU A 191 -21.12 12.10 5.61
C LEU A 191 -21.25 10.57 5.42
N PRO A 192 -22.24 10.08 4.64
CA PRO A 192 -22.39 8.65 4.39
C PRO A 192 -21.14 7.99 3.81
N ALA A 193 -20.39 8.70 2.96
CA ALA A 193 -19.13 8.19 2.40
C ALA A 193 -18.01 8.04 3.44
N ASN A 194 -17.95 8.96 4.41
CA ASN A 194 -16.95 8.92 5.48
C ASN A 194 -17.27 7.83 6.49
N ARG A 195 -18.56 7.64 6.81
CA ARG A 195 -19.02 6.52 7.65
C ARG A 195 -18.69 5.17 7.01
N ARG A 196 -19.00 4.98 5.71
CA ARG A 196 -18.63 3.75 4.99
C ARG A 196 -17.12 3.49 5.00
N ALA A 197 -16.30 4.53 4.86
CA ALA A 197 -14.85 4.39 4.94
C ALA A 197 -14.37 4.01 6.34
N GLU A 198 -14.97 4.58 7.38
CA GLU A 198 -14.64 4.25 8.77
C GLU A 198 -15.10 2.83 9.12
N ASP A 199 -16.30 2.41 8.70
CA ASP A 199 -16.79 1.04 8.87
C ASP A 199 -15.88 0.04 8.14
N ALA A 200 -15.44 0.37 6.93
CA ALA A 200 -14.48 -0.44 6.17
C ALA A 200 -13.12 -0.55 6.89
N ARG A 201 -12.61 0.58 7.41
CA ARG A 201 -11.37 0.58 8.21
C ARG A 201 -11.50 -0.26 9.48
N GLN A 202 -12.64 -0.19 10.15
CA GLN A 202 -12.92 -0.99 11.35
C GLN A 202 -12.96 -2.47 11.02
N LEU A 203 -13.67 -2.87 9.96
CA LEU A 203 -13.69 -4.26 9.51
C LEU A 203 -12.27 -4.80 9.27
N LEU A 204 -11.45 -4.06 8.52
CA LEU A 204 -10.07 -4.47 8.23
C LEU A 204 -9.24 -4.62 9.51
N ASN A 205 -9.37 -3.68 10.45
CA ASN A 205 -8.71 -3.76 11.75
C ASN A 205 -9.18 -4.97 12.56
N ASP A 206 -10.48 -5.19 12.63
CA ASP A 206 -11.07 -6.27 13.40
C ASP A 206 -10.64 -7.63 12.84
N THR A 207 -10.58 -7.79 11.51
CA THR A 207 -10.04 -8.99 10.87
C THR A 207 -8.58 -9.23 11.26
N ILE A 208 -7.71 -8.21 11.14
CA ILE A 208 -6.28 -8.37 11.49
C ILE A 208 -6.08 -8.62 12.98
N TYR A 209 -6.77 -7.89 13.86
CA TYR A 209 -6.66 -8.10 15.31
C TYR A 209 -7.24 -9.43 15.76
N ARG A 210 -8.29 -9.93 15.11
CA ARG A 210 -8.83 -11.28 15.35
C ARG A 210 -7.77 -12.32 15.04
N ILE A 211 -7.15 -12.25 13.87
CA ILE A 211 -6.06 -13.15 13.46
C ILE A 211 -4.89 -13.10 14.45
N ILE A 212 -4.45 -11.91 14.85
CA ILE A 212 -3.36 -11.73 15.84
C ILE A 212 -3.73 -12.38 17.17
N ARG A 213 -4.97 -12.16 17.65
CA ARG A 213 -5.45 -12.70 18.92
C ARG A 213 -5.53 -14.22 18.90
N GLU A 214 -6.18 -14.80 17.89
CA GLU A 214 -6.27 -16.25 17.69
C GLU A 214 -4.88 -16.89 17.69
N ARG A 215 -3.90 -16.25 17.04
CA ARG A 215 -2.52 -16.72 17.05
C ARG A 215 -1.90 -16.68 18.45
N ARG A 216 -2.01 -15.56 19.16
CA ARG A 216 -1.46 -15.43 20.52
C ARG A 216 -2.09 -16.42 21.50
N GLU A 217 -3.39 -16.68 21.39
CA GLU A 217 -4.12 -17.63 22.23
C GLU A 217 -3.72 -19.08 21.94
N SER A 218 -3.48 -19.44 20.68
CA SER A 218 -2.99 -20.78 20.32
C SER A 218 -1.59 -21.08 20.86
N GLY A 219 -0.72 -20.05 20.95
CA GLY A 219 0.69 -20.21 21.32
C GLY A 219 1.53 -21.00 20.30
N GLU A 220 0.96 -21.32 19.15
CA GLU A 220 1.60 -22.13 18.11
C GLU A 220 2.50 -21.27 17.22
N ASP A 221 3.72 -21.77 16.98
CA ASP A 221 4.54 -21.31 15.86
C ASP A 221 4.15 -22.11 14.61
N ARG A 222 3.49 -21.44 13.66
CA ARG A 222 3.11 -22.07 12.37
C ARG A 222 4.09 -21.75 11.25
N GLY A 223 5.16 -21.02 11.56
CA GLY A 223 6.20 -20.67 10.59
C GLY A 223 5.74 -19.71 9.49
N ASP A 224 4.60 -19.05 9.67
CA ASP A 224 4.09 -17.98 8.79
C ASP A 224 4.65 -16.61 9.19
N LEU A 225 4.35 -15.59 8.37
CA LEU A 225 4.84 -14.24 8.59
C LEU A 225 4.39 -13.68 9.94
N LEU A 226 3.15 -13.91 10.36
CA LEU A 226 2.66 -13.46 11.65
C LEU A 226 3.43 -14.09 12.82
N SER A 227 3.72 -15.39 12.77
CA SER A 227 4.56 -16.06 13.79
C SER A 227 5.91 -15.37 13.90
N MET A 228 6.49 -15.00 12.75
CA MET A 228 7.76 -14.28 12.71
C MET A 228 7.64 -12.87 13.28
N LEU A 229 6.62 -12.08 12.92
CA LEU A 229 6.42 -10.74 13.50
C LEU A 229 6.23 -10.78 15.01
N LEU A 230 5.50 -11.78 15.53
CA LEU A 230 5.26 -11.94 16.96
C LEU A 230 6.52 -12.36 17.75
N GLN A 231 7.44 -13.07 17.10
CA GLN A 231 8.70 -13.53 17.67
C GLN A 231 9.87 -12.57 17.41
N ALA A 232 9.75 -11.69 16.41
CA ALA A 232 10.80 -10.80 15.94
C ALA A 232 11.29 -9.91 17.09
N GLN A 233 12.61 -9.91 17.28
CA GLN A 233 13.32 -9.09 18.26
C GLN A 233 14.33 -8.23 17.54
N ASP A 234 14.47 -6.98 18.00
CA ASP A 234 15.44 -6.06 17.44
C ASP A 234 16.85 -6.38 17.98
N GLU A 235 17.52 -7.36 17.37
CA GLU A 235 18.84 -7.85 17.80
C GLU A 235 19.95 -6.79 17.71
N GLU A 236 19.81 -5.81 16.81
CA GLU A 236 20.75 -4.70 16.66
C GLU A 236 20.34 -3.44 17.46
N GLY A 237 19.18 -3.49 18.13
CA GLY A 237 18.60 -2.39 18.90
C GLY A 237 18.54 -2.69 20.39
N ASP A 238 17.40 -2.39 21.01
CA ASP A 238 17.16 -2.59 22.45
C ASP A 238 16.68 -4.02 22.79
N GLY A 239 16.65 -4.93 21.82
CA GLY A 239 16.09 -6.28 21.98
C GLY A 239 14.56 -6.31 22.11
N SER A 240 13.88 -5.18 21.90
CA SER A 240 12.42 -5.11 22.02
C SER A 240 11.74 -5.90 20.89
N ARG A 241 10.55 -6.42 21.21
CA ARG A 241 9.64 -7.04 20.25
C ARG A 241 8.72 -6.00 19.62
N MET A 242 8.01 -6.41 18.58
CA MET A 242 6.92 -5.62 18.04
C MET A 242 5.76 -5.56 19.04
N THR A 243 5.17 -4.37 19.22
CA THR A 243 3.89 -4.23 19.92
C THR A 243 2.76 -4.77 19.04
N ASP A 244 1.59 -5.06 19.62
CA ASP A 244 0.43 -5.51 18.84
C ASP A 244 0.01 -4.49 17.77
N GLU A 245 0.17 -3.20 18.06
CA GLU A 245 -0.04 -2.13 17.08
C GLU A 245 0.96 -2.21 15.93
N GLN A 246 2.26 -2.42 16.22
CA GLN A 246 3.28 -2.59 15.19
C GLN A 246 3.04 -3.84 14.34
N VAL A 247 2.66 -4.97 14.96
CA VAL A 247 2.32 -6.21 14.23
C VAL A 247 1.11 -5.97 13.34
N ARG A 248 0.07 -5.29 13.84
CA ARG A 248 -1.12 -4.93 13.05
C ARG A 248 -0.76 -4.02 11.88
N ASP A 249 0.08 -3.02 12.09
CA ASP A 249 0.48 -2.06 11.05
C ASP A 249 1.26 -2.74 9.92
N GLU A 250 2.18 -3.64 10.25
CA GLU A 250 2.89 -4.44 9.24
C GLU A 250 1.98 -5.47 8.57
N ALA A 251 1.12 -6.14 9.33
CA ALA A 251 0.13 -7.07 8.78
C ALA A 251 -0.78 -6.38 7.76
N MET A 252 -1.32 -5.22 8.10
CA MET A 252 -2.16 -4.41 7.20
C MET A 252 -1.38 -3.95 5.96
N THR A 253 -0.14 -3.50 6.16
CA THR A 253 0.75 -3.06 5.08
C THR A 253 1.02 -4.16 4.07
N LEU A 254 1.42 -5.34 4.55
CA LEU A 254 1.77 -6.49 3.72
C LEU A 254 0.54 -7.09 3.06
N PHE A 255 -0.60 -7.05 3.75
CA PHE A 255 -1.88 -7.48 3.21
C PHE A 255 -2.31 -6.63 2.01
N LEU A 256 -2.32 -5.30 2.16
CA LEU A 256 -2.64 -4.39 1.05
C LEU A 256 -1.63 -4.54 -0.09
N ALA A 257 -0.33 -4.57 0.22
CA ALA A 257 0.72 -4.67 -0.79
C ALA A 257 0.62 -5.98 -1.58
N GLY A 258 0.43 -7.12 -0.93
CA GLY A 258 0.32 -8.41 -1.61
C GLY A 258 -0.94 -8.56 -2.45
N HIS A 259 -2.04 -7.91 -2.05
CA HIS A 259 -3.34 -8.02 -2.71
C HIS A 259 -3.48 -7.10 -3.93
N GLU A 260 -3.14 -5.82 -3.79
CA GLU A 260 -3.43 -4.79 -4.81
C GLU A 260 -2.42 -4.78 -5.96
N THR A 261 -1.18 -5.24 -5.74
CA THR A 261 -0.12 -5.14 -6.75
C THR A 261 0.02 -6.38 -7.64
N THR A 262 -0.69 -7.46 -7.32
CA THR A 262 -0.56 -8.78 -7.97
C THR A 262 -1.80 -9.08 -8.81
#